data_AF-A0A090RRR2-F1
#
_entry.id   AF-A0A090RRR2-F1
#
_cell.length_a   1.000
_cell.length_b   1.000
_cell.length_c   1.000
_cell.angle_alpha   90.00
_cell.angle_beta   90.00
_cell.angle_gamma   90.00
#
_symmetry.space_group_name_H-M   'P 1'
#
loop_
_entity.id
_entity.type
_entity.pdbx_description
1 polymer ?
#
loop_
_entity_poly.entity_id
_entity_poly.type
_entity_poly.pdbx_seq_one_letter_code
_entity_poly.pdbx_strand_id
1 'polypeptide(L)'
;MFLAFDDDLKRTLRVQGELSAELERELSVVKDSGYALDLEQAEPNLNCLAIPLFWKGKLVAAAGICGAASDLTSSRLIHFAGVFITKAH
;
A
#
# COMPACT_ATOMS: atom_id res chain seq x y z
N MET A 1 3.57 -0.26 -1.42
CA MET A 1 2.78 -0.02 -2.65
C MET A 1 3.42 -0.57 -3.92
N PHE A 2 4.53 -0.01 -4.42
CA PHE A 2 5.15 -0.49 -5.67
C PHE A 2 5.42 -2.00 -5.67
N LEU A 3 5.99 -2.53 -4.59
CA LEU A 3 6.26 -3.96 -4.46
C LEU A 3 5.02 -4.88 -4.55
N ALA A 4 3.81 -4.36 -4.28
CA ALA A 4 2.58 -5.14 -4.36
C ALA A 4 1.99 -5.18 -5.79
N PHE A 5 2.29 -4.19 -6.62
CA PHE A 5 1.67 -3.98 -7.95
C PHE A 5 2.67 -3.97 -9.11
N ASP A 6 3.97 -4.02 -8.83
CA ASP A 6 5.04 -4.20 -9.80
C ASP A 6 5.62 -5.62 -9.65
N ASP A 7 5.19 -6.51 -10.54
CA ASP A 7 5.58 -7.93 -10.50
C ASP A 7 7.08 -8.14 -10.82
N ASP A 8 7.70 -7.24 -11.60
CA ASP A 8 9.13 -7.30 -11.95
C ASP A 8 10.00 -6.93 -10.75
N LEU A 9 9.61 -5.89 -10.01
CA LEU A 9 10.24 -5.51 -8.75
C LEU A 9 10.12 -6.65 -7.72
N LYS A 10 8.92 -7.23 -7.57
CA LYS A 10 8.69 -8.37 -6.66
C LYS A 10 9.52 -9.60 -7.04
N ARG A 11 9.64 -9.88 -8.33
CA ARG A 11 10.48 -10.98 -8.85
C ARG A 11 11.96 -10.76 -8.51
N THR A 12 12.45 -9.55 -8.68
CA THR A 12 13.85 -9.19 -8.39
C THR A 12 14.20 -9.45 -6.93
N LEU A 13 13.39 -8.94 -5.99
CA LEU A 13 13.62 -9.15 -4.56
C LEU A 13 13.51 -10.63 -4.15
N ARG A 14 12.61 -11.39 -4.78
CA ARG A 14 12.51 -12.84 -4.52
C ARG A 14 13.78 -13.58 -4.92
N VAL A 15 14.35 -13.27 -6.09
CA VAL A 15 15.58 -13.91 -6.57
C VAL A 15 16.78 -13.53 -5.69
N GLN A 16 16.76 -12.34 -5.10
CA GLN A 16 17.79 -11.89 -4.14
C GLN A 16 17.63 -12.49 -2.73
N GLY A 17 16.53 -13.21 -2.46
CA GLY A 17 16.26 -13.77 -1.13
C GLY A 17 15.80 -12.72 -0.10
N GLU A 18 15.41 -11.52 -0.55
CA GLU A 18 14.98 -10.40 0.31
C GLU A 18 13.46 -10.39 0.55
N LEU A 19 12.74 -11.36 -0.02
CA LEU A 19 11.29 -11.48 0.12
C LEU A 19 10.94 -12.55 1.15
N SER A 20 10.60 -12.14 2.37
CA SER A 20 10.15 -13.05 3.42
C SER A 20 8.71 -13.53 3.16
N ALA A 21 8.35 -14.69 3.72
CA ALA A 21 6.98 -15.21 3.62
C ALA A 21 5.94 -14.29 4.29
N GLU A 22 6.35 -13.52 5.29
CA GLU A 22 5.50 -12.52 5.96
C GLU A 22 5.25 -11.33 5.03
N LEU A 23 6.31 -10.77 4.44
CA LEU A 23 6.20 -9.70 3.47
C LEU A 23 5.36 -10.13 2.26
N GLU A 24 5.50 -11.37 1.78
CA GLU A 24 4.65 -11.88 0.70
C GLU A 24 3.16 -11.86 1.03
N ARG A 25 2.78 -12.18 2.28
CA ARG A 25 1.39 -12.13 2.75
C ARG A 25 0.88 -10.69 2.83
N GLU A 26 1.67 -9.78 3.39
CA GLU A 26 1.31 -8.36 3.45
C GLU A 26 1.09 -7.78 2.05
N LEU A 27 1.98 -8.09 1.10
CA LEU A 27 1.83 -7.67 -0.29
C LEU A 27 0.57 -8.24 -0.95
N SER A 28 0.15 -9.47 -0.59
CA SER A 28 -1.11 -10.05 -1.05
C SER A 28 -2.30 -9.26 -0.53
N VAL A 29 -2.31 -8.93 0.78
CA VAL A 29 -3.37 -8.13 1.39
C VAL A 29 -3.49 -6.77 0.72
N VAL A 30 -2.36 -6.11 0.43
CA VAL A 30 -2.33 -4.82 -0.28
C VAL A 30 -2.87 -4.94 -1.71
N LYS A 31 -2.53 -6.03 -2.42
CA LYS A 31 -3.02 -6.28 -3.78
C LYS A 31 -4.53 -6.53 -3.80
N ASP A 32 -5.04 -7.25 -2.81
CA ASP A 32 -6.46 -7.60 -2.68
C ASP A 32 -7.32 -6.41 -2.21
N SER A 33 -6.80 -5.59 -1.29
CA SER A 33 -7.50 -4.43 -0.74
C SER A 33 -7.45 -3.20 -1.65
N GLY A 34 -6.43 -3.09 -2.49
CA GLY A 34 -6.18 -1.92 -3.33
C GLY A 34 -5.51 -0.75 -2.60
N TYR A 35 -5.08 -0.93 -1.35
CA TYR A 35 -4.33 0.09 -0.58
C TYR A 35 -3.34 -0.53 0.41
N ALA A 36 -2.35 0.26 0.79
CA ALA A 36 -1.45 -0.05 1.90
C ALA A 36 -1.70 0.90 3.07
N LEU A 37 -1.66 0.36 4.29
CA LEU A 37 -1.56 1.14 5.51
C LEU A 37 -0.17 0.94 6.09
N ASP A 38 0.43 2.03 6.52
CA ASP A 38 1.59 2.05 7.40
C ASP A 38 1.08 2.59 8.73
N LEU A 39 1.05 1.74 9.75
CA LEU A 39 0.58 2.10 11.09
C LEU A 39 1.79 2.16 12.01
N GLU A 40 2.43 3.32 12.07
CA GLU A 40 3.64 3.59 12.84
C GLU A 40 4.83 2.65 12.52
N GLN A 41 4.85 2.03 11.34
CA GLN A 41 5.93 1.12 10.93
C GLN A 41 7.15 1.90 10.44
N ALA A 42 6.94 2.95 9.65
CA ALA A 42 8.03 3.83 9.20
C ALA A 42 8.50 4.80 10.29
N GLU A 43 7.57 5.40 11.03
CA GLU A 43 7.86 6.39 12.07
C GLU A 43 6.82 6.31 13.22
N PRO A 44 7.27 6.31 14.50
CA PRO A 44 6.35 6.34 15.64
C PRO A 44 5.42 7.56 15.63
N ASN A 45 4.16 7.36 16.00
CA ASN A 45 3.07 8.34 15.97
C ASN A 45 2.69 8.85 14.57
N LEU A 46 3.13 8.19 13.49
CA LEU A 46 2.76 8.52 12.12
C LEU A 46 2.00 7.35 11.49
N ASN A 47 0.78 7.62 11.03
CA ASN A 47 0.06 6.68 10.19
C ASN A 47 -0.02 7.21 8.76
N CYS A 48 0.09 6.31 7.80
CA CYS A 48 -0.06 6.61 6.38
C CYS A 48 -1.01 5.65 5.66
N LEU A 49 -1.74 6.19 4.70
CA LEU A 49 -2.44 5.45 3.66
C LEU A 49 -1.71 5.68 2.34
N ALA A 50 -1.54 4.64 1.55
CA ALA A 50 -1.09 4.74 0.17
C ALA A 50 -2.01 3.97 -0.78
N ILE A 51 -2.35 4.57 -1.92
CA ILE A 51 -3.17 4.00 -2.98
C ILE A 51 -2.40 3.97 -4.31
N PRO A 52 -2.60 2.95 -5.16
CA PRO A 52 -1.95 2.87 -6.45
C PRO A 52 -2.65 3.78 -7.47
N LEU A 53 -1.86 4.42 -8.33
CA LEU A 53 -2.35 5.17 -9.48
C LEU A 53 -1.96 4.43 -10.76
N PHE A 54 -2.97 4.07 -11.55
CA PHE A 54 -2.80 3.36 -12.81
C PHE A 54 -3.06 4.27 -14.00
N TRP A 55 -2.21 4.16 -15.03
CA TRP A 55 -2.43 4.76 -16.33
C TRP A 55 -2.27 3.69 -17.41
N LYS A 56 -3.32 3.48 -18.21
CA LYS A 56 -3.37 2.43 -19.24
C LYS A 56 -3.01 1.03 -18.69
N GLY A 57 -3.55 0.70 -17.52
CA GLY A 57 -3.32 -0.59 -16.84
C GLY A 57 -1.93 -0.76 -16.23
N LYS A 58 -1.06 0.25 -16.29
CA LYS A 58 0.27 0.22 -15.66
C LYS A 58 0.30 1.08 -14.41
N LEU A 59 0.94 0.59 -13.36
CA LEU A 59 1.23 1.38 -12.18
C LEU A 59 2.20 2.51 -12.56
N VAL A 60 1.82 3.75 -12.32
CA VAL A 60 2.66 4.93 -12.66
C VAL A 60 3.06 5.73 -11.44
N ALA A 61 2.29 5.64 -10.36
CA ALA A 61 2.57 6.33 -9.10
C ALA A 61 1.82 5.69 -7.95
N ALA A 62 2.13 6.15 -6.74
CA ALA A 62 1.29 5.97 -5.57
C ALA A 62 0.94 7.37 -5.02
N ALA A 63 -0.32 7.55 -4.61
CA ALA A 63 -0.73 8.72 -3.83
C ALA A 63 -0.87 8.30 -2.37
N GLY A 64 -0.60 9.20 -1.43
CA GLY A 64 -0.74 8.88 -0.02
C GLY A 64 -1.12 10.06 0.85
N ILE A 65 -1.66 9.74 2.02
CA ILE A 65 -1.96 10.69 3.09
C ILE A 65 -1.26 10.18 4.34
N CYS A 66 -0.50 11.06 4.98
CA CYS A 66 0.22 10.78 6.23
C CYS A 66 -0.12 11.86 7.26
N GLY A 67 -0.07 11.49 8.53
CA GLY A 67 -0.35 12.40 9.63
C GLY A 67 -0.29 11.71 10.98
N ALA A 68 -0.47 12.51 12.05
CA ALA A 68 -0.40 12.02 13.41
C ALA A 68 -1.33 10.81 13.62
N ALA A 69 -0.85 9.74 14.25
CA ALA A 69 -1.62 8.52 14.48
C ALA A 69 -2.90 8.76 15.30
N SER A 70 -2.88 9.79 16.17
CA SER A 70 -4.05 10.25 16.91
C SER A 70 -5.16 10.81 16.01
N ASP A 71 -4.77 11.44 14.91
CA ASP A 71 -5.69 12.08 13.98
C ASP A 71 -6.06 11.09 12.88
N LEU A 72 -5.07 10.50 12.21
CA LEU A 72 -5.25 9.51 11.15
C LEU A 72 -5.27 8.09 11.72
N THR A 73 -6.30 7.79 12.50
CA THR A 73 -6.53 6.43 13.00
C THR A 73 -6.71 5.43 11.85
N SER A 74 -6.45 4.15 12.11
CA SER A 74 -6.68 3.07 11.13
C SER A 74 -8.09 3.10 10.53
N SER A 75 -9.11 3.33 11.35
CA SER A 75 -10.50 3.44 10.91
C SER A 75 -10.74 4.60 9.94
N ARG A 76 -10.13 5.77 10.19
CA ARG A 76 -10.21 6.92 9.29
C ARG A 76 -9.47 6.68 7.98
N LEU A 77 -8.29 6.06 8.04
CA LEU A 77 -7.54 5.72 6.82
C LEU A 77 -8.28 4.68 5.96
N ILE A 78 -8.89 3.66 6.57
CA ILE A 78 -9.75 2.71 5.85
C ILE A 78 -10.95 3.41 5.21
N HIS A 79 -11.58 4.35 5.92
CA HIS A 79 -12.64 5.17 5.35
C HIS A 79 -12.16 5.96 4.12
N PHE A 80 -11.01 6.63 4.22
CA PHE A 80 -10.41 7.36 3.10
C PHE A 80 -10.05 6.46 1.92
N ALA A 81 -9.51 5.26 2.18
CA ALA A 81 -9.26 4.29 1.12
C ALA A 81 -10.54 3.95 0.34
N GLY A 82 -11.66 3.74 1.05
CA GLY A 82 -12.96 3.50 0.42
C GLY A 82 -13.51 4.69 -0.38
N VAL A 83 -13.11 5.92 -0.05
CA VAL A 83 -13.48 7.13 -0.80
C VAL A 83 -12.60 7.31 -2.03
N PHE A 84 -11.29 7.05 -1.94
CA PHE A 84 -10.35 7.29 -3.04
C PHE A 84 -10.30 6.17 -4.06
N ILE A 85 -10.55 4.93 -3.63
CA ILE A 85 -10.61 3.78 -4.52
C ILE A 85 -12.03 3.68 -5.05
N THR A 86 -12.34 4.45 -6.09
CA THR A 86 -13.52 4.17 -6.92
C THR A 86 -13.33 2.81 -7.58
N LYS A 87 -14.29 1.89 -7.41
CA LYS A 87 -14.37 0.68 -8.23
C LYS A 87 -14.33 1.12 -9.70
N ALA A 88 -13.30 0.71 -10.43
CA ALA A 88 -13.28 0.85 -11.87
C ALA A 88 -14.47 0.05 -12.42
N HIS A 89 -15.41 0.75 -13.09
CA HIS A 89 -16.44 0.15 -13.93
C HIS A 89 -15.85 -0.20 -15.29
#